data_AF-A0A0K9NGR3-F1
#
_entry.id   AF-A0A0K9NGR3-F1
#
_cell.length_a   1.000
_cell.length_b   1.000
_cell.length_c   1.000
_cell.angle_alpha   90.00
_cell.angle_beta   90.00
_cell.angle_gamma   90.00
#
_symmetry.space_group_name_H-M   'P 1'
#
loop_
_entity.id
_entity.type
_entity.pdbx_description
1 polymer ?
#
loop_
_entity_poly.entity_id
_entity_poly.type
_entity_poly.pdbx_seq_one_letter_code
_entity_poly.pdbx_strand_id
1 'polypeptide(L)'
;MIKGYAAFNWISLKVVPNKELKEIFLAAKEEFYISKERYRQYVDRLMDSGYGVYIASAFASIYEGISGKGFYNMVYLRRNEIDEKGGMLHLPDGTDRIISQELADMLIATSEVGTVRREKTVRYVSSLYPDSVWKIRKNETVTYSKLQRKFVYLIEEMKKILGEKRISKTSIERSGYFNRIYYEVLADGMDIRKLDMGTDKEGVKENLSYGSYFESSGWNMDMRKFIRSYQSYLDQI
;
A
#
# COMPACT_ATOMS: atom_id res chain seq x y z
N MET A 1 -4.48 2.34 -28.17
CA MET A 1 -3.93 1.84 -26.89
C MET A 1 -4.91 0.80 -26.35
N ILE A 2 -4.61 -0.50 -26.47
CA ILE A 2 -5.52 -1.57 -26.05
C ILE A 2 -5.55 -1.59 -24.51
N LYS A 3 -6.68 -1.14 -23.95
CA LYS A 3 -6.99 -1.22 -22.51
C LYS A 3 -7.77 -2.50 -22.26
N GLY A 4 -7.11 -3.51 -21.70
CA GLY A 4 -7.76 -4.73 -21.22
C GLY A 4 -6.89 -5.96 -21.42
N TYR A 5 -6.65 -6.72 -20.37
CA TYR A 5 -6.14 -8.08 -20.48
C TYR A 5 -7.26 -8.94 -21.12
N ALA A 6 -7.03 -9.46 -22.32
CA ALA A 6 -7.97 -10.41 -22.91
C ALA A 6 -7.89 -11.73 -22.13
N ALA A 7 -9.05 -12.31 -21.80
CA ALA A 7 -9.14 -13.61 -21.09
C ALA A 7 -8.60 -14.80 -21.92
N PHE A 8 -8.18 -14.55 -23.16
CA PHE A 8 -7.69 -15.53 -24.11
C PHE A 8 -6.54 -14.93 -24.94
N ASN A 9 -5.49 -15.73 -25.15
CA ASN A 9 -4.41 -15.39 -26.07
C ASN A 9 -4.81 -15.75 -27.50
N TRP A 10 -5.20 -14.75 -28.27
CA TRP A 10 -5.54 -14.91 -29.69
C TRP A 10 -4.31 -14.84 -30.61
N ILE A 11 -3.12 -14.50 -30.09
CA ILE A 11 -1.93 -14.18 -30.88
C ILE A 11 -0.95 -15.36 -30.93
N SER A 12 -0.75 -16.10 -29.83
CA SER A 12 0.03 -17.35 -29.84
C SER A 12 -0.10 -18.16 -28.55
N LEU A 13 -0.76 -19.32 -28.61
CA LEU A 13 -0.90 -20.30 -27.51
C LEU A 13 0.43 -20.80 -26.93
N LYS A 14 1.55 -20.62 -27.64
CA LYS A 14 2.89 -21.08 -27.21
C LYS A 14 3.58 -20.13 -26.22
N VAL A 15 3.08 -18.90 -26.05
CA VAL A 15 3.73 -17.88 -25.20
C VAL A 15 3.21 -17.93 -23.76
N VAL A 16 1.88 -18.03 -23.59
CA VAL A 16 1.22 -18.31 -22.31
C VAL A 16 -0.04 -19.14 -22.60
N PRO A 17 -0.22 -20.32 -21.99
CA PRO A 17 -1.41 -21.14 -22.17
C PRO A 17 -2.70 -20.40 -21.78
N ASN A 18 -3.78 -20.60 -22.53
CA ASN A 18 -5.08 -19.97 -22.24
C ASN A 18 -5.63 -20.32 -20.85
N LYS A 19 -5.29 -21.50 -20.31
CA LYS A 19 -5.66 -21.88 -18.95
C LYS A 19 -5.01 -20.95 -17.92
N GLU A 20 -3.71 -20.73 -18.04
CA GLU A 20 -2.93 -19.85 -17.16
C GLU A 20 -3.39 -18.38 -17.30
N LEU A 21 -3.66 -17.91 -18.52
CA LEU A 21 -4.23 -16.58 -18.75
C LEU A 21 -5.64 -16.41 -18.18
N LYS A 22 -6.49 -17.44 -18.25
CA LYS A 22 -7.83 -17.41 -17.66
C LYS A 22 -7.75 -17.41 -16.14
N GLU A 23 -6.84 -18.19 -15.55
CA GLU A 23 -6.55 -18.14 -14.11
C GLU A 23 -6.02 -16.76 -13.68
N ILE A 24 -5.07 -16.18 -14.42
CA ILE A 24 -4.59 -14.81 -14.18
C ILE A 24 -5.72 -13.79 -14.32
N PHE A 25 -6.59 -13.93 -15.34
CA PHE A 25 -7.70 -13.02 -15.58
C PHE A 25 -8.78 -13.11 -14.50
N LEU A 26 -9.12 -14.32 -14.05
CA LEU A 26 -10.07 -14.55 -12.94
C LEU A 26 -9.47 -14.10 -11.60
N ALA A 27 -8.21 -14.42 -11.33
CA ALA A 27 -7.50 -13.93 -10.15
C ALA A 27 -7.30 -12.41 -10.18
N ALA A 28 -7.25 -11.77 -11.36
CA ALA A 28 -7.24 -10.32 -11.49
C ALA A 28 -8.63 -9.69 -11.29
N LYS A 29 -9.71 -10.49 -11.35
CA LYS A 29 -11.07 -10.05 -10.99
C LYS A 29 -11.33 -10.15 -9.49
N GLU A 30 -10.72 -11.10 -8.79
CA GLU A 30 -10.74 -11.15 -7.33
C GLU A 30 -9.77 -10.08 -6.79
N GLU A 31 -10.29 -8.96 -6.28
CA GLU A 31 -9.45 -7.94 -5.67
C GLU A 31 -8.80 -8.52 -4.40
N PHE A 32 -7.47 -8.56 -4.38
CA PHE A 32 -6.73 -8.97 -3.20
C PHE A 32 -6.82 -7.89 -2.11
N TYR A 33 -7.45 -8.24 -1.00
CA TYR A 33 -7.69 -7.35 0.13
C TYR A 33 -6.93 -7.81 1.39
N ILE A 34 -6.44 -6.83 2.17
CA ILE A 34 -5.74 -7.00 3.44
C ILE A 34 -6.56 -6.33 4.55
N SER A 35 -7.17 -7.12 5.44
CA SER A 35 -7.89 -6.58 6.61
C SER A 35 -6.94 -5.95 7.65
N LYS A 36 -7.47 -5.22 8.64
CA LYS A 36 -6.65 -4.71 9.76
C LYS A 36 -5.92 -5.80 10.52
N GLU A 37 -6.54 -6.96 10.73
CA GLU A 37 -5.96 -8.11 11.43
C GLU A 37 -4.83 -8.70 10.58
N ARG A 38 -5.08 -8.88 9.28
CA ARG A 38 -4.07 -9.40 8.35
C ARG A 38 -2.92 -8.41 8.16
N TYR A 39 -3.20 -7.11 8.18
CA TYR A 39 -2.20 -6.04 8.18
C TYR A 39 -1.27 -6.20 9.38
N ARG A 40 -1.80 -6.34 10.60
CA ARG A 40 -0.99 -6.56 11.82
C ARG A 40 -0.13 -7.81 11.71
N GLN A 41 -0.71 -8.94 11.32
CA GLN A 41 0.03 -10.19 11.10
C GLN A 41 1.15 -10.03 10.07
N TYR A 42 0.93 -9.23 9.02
CA TYR A 42 1.94 -8.98 7.99
C TYR A 42 3.05 -8.07 8.50
N VAL A 43 2.72 -7.02 9.26
CA VAL A 43 3.71 -6.16 9.91
C VAL A 43 4.59 -6.99 10.83
N ASP A 44 4.01 -7.82 11.70
CA ASP A 44 4.76 -8.68 12.64
C ASP A 44 5.72 -9.62 11.89
N ARG A 45 5.24 -10.33 10.86
CA ARG A 45 6.08 -11.23 10.05
C ARG A 45 7.19 -10.49 9.30
N LEU A 46 6.94 -9.26 8.87
CA LEU A 46 7.95 -8.43 8.21
C LEU A 46 8.98 -7.90 9.20
N MET A 47 8.56 -7.56 10.43
CA MET A 47 9.43 -7.18 11.55
C MET A 47 10.33 -8.33 11.99
N ASP A 48 9.83 -9.56 12.01
CA ASP A 48 10.61 -10.76 12.33
C ASP A 48 11.55 -11.20 11.20
N SER A 49 11.40 -10.62 10.01
CA SER A 49 12.25 -10.93 8.88
C SER A 49 13.66 -10.36 9.04
N GLY A 50 14.61 -10.86 8.24
CA GLY A 50 15.96 -10.31 8.21
C GLY A 50 16.06 -8.82 7.84
N TYR A 51 15.01 -8.25 7.22
CA TYR A 51 14.91 -6.82 6.94
C TYR A 51 14.45 -6.00 8.14
N GLY A 52 13.70 -6.60 9.06
CA GLY A 52 13.10 -5.95 10.21
C GLY A 52 12.28 -4.71 9.85
N VAL A 53 12.40 -3.68 10.70
CA VAL A 53 11.66 -2.43 10.57
C VAL A 53 11.79 -1.76 9.20
N TYR A 54 12.90 -1.97 8.49
CA TYR A 54 13.12 -1.38 7.17
C TYR A 54 12.11 -1.85 6.10
N ILE A 55 11.68 -3.12 6.13
CA ILE A 55 10.66 -3.60 5.17
C ILE A 55 9.25 -3.41 5.72
N ALA A 56 9.06 -3.54 7.03
CA ALA A 56 7.78 -3.34 7.69
C ALA A 56 7.29 -1.89 7.54
N SER A 57 8.17 -0.91 7.78
CA SER A 57 7.86 0.51 7.59
C SER A 57 7.51 0.82 6.13
N ALA A 58 8.16 0.16 5.16
CA ALA A 58 7.84 0.35 3.75
C ALA A 58 6.45 -0.20 3.40
N PHE A 59 6.07 -1.35 3.96
CA PHE A 59 4.74 -1.92 3.82
C PHE A 59 3.67 -1.01 4.46
N ALA A 60 3.90 -0.57 5.70
CA ALA A 60 3.00 0.31 6.44
C ALA A 60 2.85 1.68 5.76
N SER A 61 3.94 2.26 5.23
CA SER A 61 3.90 3.51 4.45
C SER A 61 2.98 3.42 3.23
N ILE A 62 2.97 2.27 2.56
CA ILE A 62 2.09 2.01 1.42
C ILE A 62 0.65 1.84 1.90
N TYR A 63 0.44 1.09 2.98
CA TYR A 63 -0.87 0.83 3.54
C TYR A 63 -1.56 2.10 4.05
N GLU A 64 -0.84 2.97 4.76
CA GLU A 64 -1.36 4.25 5.25
C GLU A 64 -1.33 5.37 4.19
N GLY A 65 -0.77 5.10 2.99
CA GLY A 65 -0.93 5.99 1.84
C GLY A 65 0.06 7.10 1.65
N ILE A 66 1.18 7.05 2.34
CA ILE A 66 2.22 8.05 2.22
C ILE A 66 3.23 7.72 1.12
N SER A 67 2.99 6.68 0.32
CA SER A 67 3.97 6.24 -0.67
C SER A 67 4.13 7.18 -1.86
N GLY A 68 3.05 7.84 -2.29
CA GLY A 68 3.03 8.71 -3.47
C GLY A 68 3.17 7.97 -4.81
N LYS A 69 3.09 8.73 -5.91
CA LYS A 69 3.20 8.16 -7.27
C LYS A 69 4.61 7.59 -7.47
N GLY A 70 4.71 6.30 -7.75
CA GLY A 70 6.01 5.64 -7.99
C GLY A 70 6.96 5.70 -6.79
N PHE A 71 6.42 5.76 -5.56
CA PHE A 71 7.19 5.91 -4.31
C PHE A 71 7.81 7.30 -4.08
N TYR A 72 7.36 8.33 -4.81
CA TYR A 72 7.94 9.66 -4.73
C TYR A 72 8.06 10.19 -3.29
N ASN A 73 6.97 10.16 -2.53
CA ASN A 73 6.96 10.67 -1.16
C ASN A 73 7.92 9.90 -0.26
N MET A 74 7.93 8.57 -0.34
CA MET A 74 8.88 7.76 0.42
C MET A 74 10.32 8.08 0.05
N VAL A 75 10.67 8.20 -1.23
CA VAL A 75 12.05 8.49 -1.66
C VAL A 75 12.60 9.79 -1.06
N TYR A 76 11.75 10.82 -0.98
CA TYR A 76 12.14 12.15 -0.51
C TYR A 76 11.86 12.39 0.99
N LEU A 77 11.21 11.45 1.69
CA LEU A 77 10.83 11.59 3.09
C LEU A 77 12.05 11.77 4.01
N ARG A 78 12.00 12.79 4.85
CA ARG A 78 13.07 13.15 5.80
C ARG A 78 12.63 12.93 7.23
N ARG A 79 13.58 12.58 8.10
CA ARG A 79 13.31 12.26 9.51
C ARG A 79 12.72 13.43 10.29
N ASN A 80 13.16 14.65 9.99
CA ASN A 80 12.71 15.87 10.65
C ASN A 80 11.26 16.27 10.30
N GLU A 81 10.67 15.66 9.27
CA GLU A 81 9.27 15.88 8.86
C GLU A 81 8.31 15.01 9.68
N ILE A 82 8.81 14.06 10.48
CA ILE A 82 8.01 13.07 11.20
C ILE A 82 7.90 13.44 12.68
N ASP A 83 6.67 13.66 13.14
CA ASP A 83 6.31 13.81 14.55
C ASP A 83 6.32 12.44 15.25
N GLU A 84 6.87 12.38 16.46
CA GLU A 84 6.96 11.15 17.28
C GLU A 84 5.61 10.59 17.71
N LYS A 85 4.58 11.43 17.76
CA LYS A 85 3.21 11.00 18.10
C LYS A 85 2.40 10.58 16.88
N GLY A 86 3.02 10.59 15.69
CA GLY A 86 2.30 10.52 14.43
C GLY A 86 1.46 11.77 14.21
N GLY A 87 0.31 11.62 13.54
CA GLY A 87 -0.55 12.73 13.19
C GLY A 87 -0.27 13.27 11.79
N MET A 88 -0.42 14.58 11.59
CA MET A 88 -0.33 15.18 10.26
C MET A 88 1.12 15.21 9.76
N LEU A 89 1.37 14.55 8.64
CA LEU A 89 2.63 14.54 7.90
C LEU A 89 2.45 15.29 6.58
N HIS A 90 3.28 16.30 6.37
CA HIS A 90 3.37 17.04 5.11
C HIS A 90 4.30 16.28 4.15
N LEU A 91 3.77 15.79 3.02
CA LEU A 91 4.51 14.93 2.09
C LEU A 91 5.23 15.74 0.99
N PRO A 92 6.32 15.19 0.42
CA PRO A 92 7.10 15.87 -0.63
C PRO A 92 6.33 16.24 -1.90
N ASP A 93 5.21 15.57 -2.20
CA ASP A 93 4.33 15.93 -3.33
C ASP A 93 3.35 17.07 -3.01
N GLY A 94 3.45 17.67 -1.83
CA GLY A 94 2.60 18.75 -1.35
C GLY A 94 1.27 18.29 -0.76
N THR A 95 1.07 16.98 -0.57
CA THR A 95 -0.14 16.45 0.08
C THR A 95 0.07 16.23 1.56
N ASP A 96 -1.01 16.38 2.33
CA ASP A 96 -1.00 16.15 3.77
C ASP A 96 -1.65 14.80 4.10
N ARG A 97 -1.05 14.06 5.03
CA ARG A 97 -1.56 12.75 5.47
C ARG A 97 -1.46 12.57 6.96
N ILE A 98 -2.55 12.11 7.56
CA ILE A 98 -2.54 11.62 8.94
C ILE A 98 -1.92 10.22 8.93
N ILE A 99 -0.85 10.03 9.71
CA ILE A 99 -0.22 8.73 9.96
C ILE A 99 -0.44 8.29 11.40
N SER A 100 -0.46 6.98 11.61
CA SER A 100 -0.49 6.40 12.95
C SER A 100 0.82 6.65 13.70
N GLN A 101 0.76 6.62 15.04
CA GLN A 101 1.96 6.63 15.87
C GLN A 101 2.86 5.41 15.56
N GLU A 102 2.25 4.25 15.31
CA GLU A 102 2.97 3.02 14.94
C GLU A 102 3.83 3.21 13.68
N LEU A 103 3.26 3.84 12.63
CA LEU A 103 4.02 4.16 11.42
C LEU A 103 5.10 5.21 11.69
N ALA A 104 4.82 6.24 12.49
CA ALA A 104 5.82 7.23 12.86
C ALA A 104 7.03 6.57 13.54
N ASP A 105 6.80 5.77 14.58
CA ASP A 105 7.84 5.03 15.30
C ASP A 105 8.66 4.13 14.36
N MET A 106 8.00 3.41 13.45
CA MET A 106 8.67 2.58 12.45
C MET A 106 9.55 3.40 11.48
N LEU A 107 9.07 4.56 11.01
CA LEU A 107 9.83 5.42 10.11
C LEU A 107 11.05 6.03 10.81
N ILE A 108 10.88 6.44 12.07
CA ILE A 108 11.96 6.95 12.92
C ILE A 108 13.03 5.86 13.09
N ALA A 109 12.64 4.66 13.53
CA ALA A 109 13.56 3.53 13.67
C ALA A 109 14.23 3.15 12.33
N THR A 110 13.48 3.22 11.22
CA THR A 110 14.02 2.99 9.87
C THR A 110 15.12 3.98 9.52
N SER A 111 14.98 5.24 9.90
CA SER A 111 15.99 6.28 9.65
C SER A 111 17.32 6.00 10.38
N GLU A 112 17.29 5.16 11.43
CA GLU A 112 18.46 4.79 12.22
C GLU A 112 19.09 3.46 11.77
N VAL A 113 18.44 2.71 10.88
CA VAL A 113 18.95 1.42 10.39
C VAL A 113 20.29 1.59 9.67
N GLY A 114 21.36 1.11 10.31
CA GLY A 114 22.70 1.05 9.74
C GLY A 114 23.03 -0.27 9.04
N THR A 115 22.33 -1.35 9.37
CA THR A 115 22.54 -2.67 8.79
C THR A 115 21.25 -3.48 8.67
N VAL A 116 21.19 -4.31 7.63
CA VAL A 116 20.10 -5.28 7.41
C VAL A 116 20.70 -6.68 7.26
N ARG A 117 20.09 -7.69 7.88
CA ARG A 117 20.56 -9.09 7.84
C ARG A 117 19.79 -9.87 6.78
N ARG A 118 20.41 -10.15 5.63
CA ARG A 118 19.83 -11.04 4.60
C ARG A 118 20.56 -12.39 4.63
N GLU A 119 20.82 -12.98 3.47
CA GLU A 119 21.83 -14.03 3.29
C GLU A 119 23.23 -13.57 3.77
N LYS A 120 23.50 -12.27 3.67
CA LYS A 120 24.67 -11.60 4.21
C LYS A 120 24.24 -10.30 4.91
N THR A 121 24.98 -9.88 5.94
CA THR A 121 24.79 -8.58 6.57
C THR A 121 25.18 -7.48 5.60
N VAL A 122 24.26 -6.54 5.35
CA VAL A 122 24.46 -5.41 4.43
C VAL A 122 24.40 -4.11 5.20
N ARG A 123 25.36 -3.21 4.97
CA ARG A 123 25.37 -1.85 5.57
C ARG A 123 24.56 -0.88 4.73
N TYR A 124 23.59 -0.20 5.34
CA TYR A 124 22.78 0.85 4.74
C TYR A 124 23.22 2.20 5.29
N VAL A 125 23.93 2.97 4.47
CA VAL A 125 24.54 4.25 4.90
C VAL A 125 24.47 5.34 3.84
N SER A 126 24.21 4.98 2.58
CA SER A 126 24.09 5.95 1.49
C SER A 126 22.64 6.40 1.39
N SER A 127 22.38 7.70 1.34
CA SER A 127 21.02 8.26 1.29
C SER A 127 20.97 9.51 0.39
N LEU A 128 19.75 9.94 0.04
CA LEU A 128 19.56 11.08 -0.86
C LEU A 128 19.90 12.39 -0.14
N TYR A 129 19.51 12.48 1.13
CA TYR A 129 19.85 13.54 2.06
C TYR A 129 20.42 12.94 3.36
N PRO A 130 21.19 13.71 4.16
CA PRO A 130 21.78 13.22 5.40
C PRO A 130 20.77 12.66 6.42
N ASP A 131 19.55 13.21 6.42
CA ASP A 131 18.42 12.92 7.29
C ASP A 131 17.29 12.17 6.56
N SER A 132 17.54 11.60 5.38
CA SER A 132 16.55 10.76 4.72
C SER A 132 16.19 9.56 5.59
N VAL A 133 14.90 9.20 5.61
CA VAL A 133 14.43 7.99 6.28
C VAL A 133 15.05 6.74 5.64
N TRP A 134 15.16 6.73 4.32
CA TRP A 134 15.57 5.53 3.58
C TRP A 134 17.04 5.58 3.18
N LYS A 135 17.80 4.63 3.70
CA LYS A 135 19.20 4.40 3.35
C LYS A 135 19.34 3.19 2.43
N ILE A 136 20.26 3.26 1.49
CA ILE A 136 20.69 2.17 0.61
C ILE A 136 22.10 1.72 0.93
N ARG A 137 22.53 0.66 0.24
CA ARG A 137 23.79 0.00 0.47
C ARG A 137 24.96 0.96 0.32
N LYS A 138 25.96 0.80 1.19
CA LYS A 138 27.24 1.49 1.06
C LYS A 138 27.80 1.30 -0.36
N ASN A 139 28.31 2.39 -0.95
CA ASN A 139 28.91 2.45 -2.29
C ASN A 139 27.91 2.31 -3.46
N GLU A 140 26.60 2.35 -3.22
CA GLU A 140 25.64 2.52 -4.32
C GLU A 140 25.46 4.00 -4.65
N THR A 141 25.41 4.33 -5.94
CA THR A 141 25.01 5.67 -6.40
C THR A 141 23.57 5.94 -5.95
N VAL A 142 23.38 7.00 -5.18
CA VAL A 142 22.06 7.39 -4.72
C VAL A 142 21.39 8.28 -5.76
N THR A 143 20.31 7.78 -6.35
CA THR A 143 19.42 8.55 -7.22
C THR A 143 17.99 8.16 -6.91
N TYR A 144 17.05 9.04 -7.28
CA TYR A 144 15.61 8.76 -7.23
C TYR A 144 15.28 7.39 -7.83
N SER A 145 15.71 7.12 -9.07
CA SER A 145 15.40 5.88 -9.78
C SER A 145 16.02 4.64 -9.14
N LYS A 146 17.10 4.78 -8.37
CA LYS A 146 17.70 3.66 -7.62
C LYS A 146 16.89 3.36 -6.36
N LEU A 147 16.48 4.38 -5.61
CA LEU A 147 15.62 4.26 -4.43
C LEU A 147 14.23 3.74 -4.80
N GLN A 148 13.63 4.26 -5.87
CA GLN A 148 12.37 3.75 -6.42
C GLN A 148 12.46 2.24 -6.73
N ARG A 149 13.49 1.81 -7.45
CA ARG A 149 13.72 0.38 -7.75
C ARG A 149 13.91 -0.46 -6.49
N LYS A 150 14.49 0.11 -5.44
CA LYS A 150 14.61 -0.55 -4.14
C LYS A 150 13.24 -0.85 -3.52
N PHE A 151 12.28 0.07 -3.58
CA PHE A 151 10.92 -0.20 -3.09
C PHE A 151 10.19 -1.26 -3.92
N VAL A 152 10.34 -1.22 -5.25
CA VAL A 152 9.83 -2.30 -6.11
C VAL A 152 10.40 -3.66 -5.70
N TYR A 153 11.70 -3.70 -5.42
CA TYR A 153 12.35 -4.90 -4.91
C TYR A 153 11.83 -5.34 -3.53
N LEU A 154 11.60 -4.40 -2.61
CA LEU A 154 11.03 -4.72 -1.30
C LEU A 154 9.65 -5.36 -1.42
N ILE A 155 8.81 -4.93 -2.38
CA ILE A 155 7.50 -5.57 -2.62
C ILE A 155 7.68 -7.03 -3.02
N GLU A 156 8.64 -7.34 -3.90
CA GLU A 156 8.91 -8.74 -4.27
C GLU A 156 9.43 -9.57 -3.08
N GLU A 157 10.14 -8.94 -2.15
CA GLU A 157 10.60 -9.60 -0.94
C GLU A 157 9.47 -9.77 0.09
N MET A 158 8.55 -8.81 0.20
CA MET A 158 7.32 -8.92 1.00
C MET A 158 6.50 -10.13 0.54
N LYS A 159 6.32 -10.31 -0.77
CA LYS A 159 5.61 -11.49 -1.33
C LYS A 159 6.23 -12.81 -0.85
N LYS A 160 7.58 -12.90 -0.86
CA LYS A 160 8.30 -14.10 -0.42
C LYS A 160 8.17 -14.34 1.08
N ILE A 161 8.40 -13.30 1.89
CA ILE A 161 8.36 -13.39 3.36
C ILE A 161 6.95 -13.75 3.84
N LEU A 162 5.93 -13.16 3.22
CA LEU A 162 4.53 -13.34 3.60
C LEU A 162 3.91 -14.60 2.97
N GLY A 163 4.53 -15.15 1.93
CA GLY A 163 3.98 -16.28 1.17
C GLY A 163 2.75 -15.89 0.34
N GLU A 164 2.61 -14.62 -0.03
CA GLU A 164 1.42 -14.09 -0.71
C GLU A 164 1.82 -13.40 -2.02
N LYS A 165 1.51 -14.06 -3.15
CA LYS A 165 1.90 -13.61 -4.49
C LYS A 165 1.09 -12.41 -4.97
N ARG A 166 -0.10 -12.19 -4.42
CA ARG A 166 -1.03 -11.13 -4.85
C ARG A 166 -0.69 -9.76 -4.27
N ILE A 167 0.25 -9.68 -3.32
CA ILE A 167 0.73 -8.41 -2.78
C ILE A 167 1.31 -7.55 -3.90
N SER A 168 0.81 -6.33 -4.03
CA SER A 168 1.33 -5.30 -4.90
C SER A 168 1.19 -3.95 -4.19
N LYS A 169 1.92 -2.92 -4.66
CA LYS A 169 1.73 -1.55 -4.14
C LYS A 169 0.26 -1.17 -4.15
N THR A 170 -0.41 -1.40 -5.29
CA THR A 170 -1.81 -1.06 -5.50
C THR A 170 -2.75 -1.80 -4.55
N SER A 171 -2.55 -3.11 -4.33
CA SER A 171 -3.43 -3.88 -3.44
C SER A 171 -3.25 -3.48 -1.98
N ILE A 172 -2.01 -3.18 -1.56
CA ILE A 172 -1.72 -2.68 -0.21
C ILE A 172 -2.40 -1.31 0.00
N GLU A 173 -2.20 -0.36 -0.93
CA GLU A 173 -2.81 0.98 -0.86
C GLU A 173 -4.34 0.92 -0.81
N ARG A 174 -4.96 0.16 -1.72
CA ARG A 174 -6.42 0.02 -1.76
C ARG A 174 -6.96 -0.59 -0.47
N SER A 175 -6.27 -1.59 0.08
CA SER A 175 -6.69 -2.24 1.32
C SER A 175 -6.63 -1.29 2.50
N GLY A 176 -5.52 -0.59 2.70
CA GLY A 176 -5.39 0.34 3.82
C GLY A 176 -6.35 1.52 3.72
N TYR A 177 -6.55 2.02 2.51
CA TYR A 177 -7.52 3.05 2.25
C TYR A 177 -8.97 2.60 2.50
N PHE A 178 -9.37 1.42 2.00
CA PHE A 178 -10.70 0.85 2.28
C PHE A 178 -10.93 0.70 3.78
N ASN A 179 -9.96 0.12 4.50
CA ASN A 179 -10.05 -0.06 5.95
C ASN A 179 -10.27 1.29 6.65
N ARG A 180 -9.53 2.32 6.27
CA ARG A 180 -9.69 3.64 6.88
C ARG A 180 -11.13 4.14 6.79
N ILE A 181 -11.70 4.19 5.58
CA ILE A 181 -13.09 4.65 5.39
C ILE A 181 -14.07 3.73 6.10
N TYR A 182 -13.93 2.42 5.92
CA TYR A 182 -14.85 1.45 6.52
C TYR A 182 -14.97 1.65 8.03
N TYR A 183 -13.84 1.84 8.72
CA TYR A 183 -13.84 2.02 10.16
C TYR A 183 -14.20 3.44 10.63
N GLU A 184 -13.96 4.48 9.82
CA GLU A 184 -14.48 5.84 10.07
C GLU A 184 -16.01 5.83 10.01
N VAL A 185 -16.59 5.24 8.96
CA VAL A 185 -18.05 5.10 8.79
C VAL A 185 -18.68 4.27 9.93
N LEU A 186 -18.03 3.18 10.34
CA LEU A 186 -18.49 2.39 11.49
C LEU A 186 -18.43 3.17 12.81
N ALA A 187 -17.41 4.00 13.02
CA ALA A 187 -17.26 4.81 14.24
C ALA A 187 -18.39 5.84 14.37
N ASP A 188 -18.91 6.33 13.24
CA ASP A 188 -20.05 7.23 13.17
C ASP A 188 -21.41 6.50 13.31
N GLY A 189 -21.39 5.20 13.59
CA GLY A 189 -22.57 4.38 13.85
C GLY A 189 -23.37 4.01 12.60
N MET A 190 -22.80 4.22 11.41
CA MET A 190 -23.47 3.90 10.15
C MET A 190 -23.28 2.43 9.79
N ASP A 191 -24.38 1.76 9.42
CA ASP A 191 -24.36 0.37 8.97
C ASP A 191 -24.03 0.31 7.48
N ILE A 192 -22.75 0.12 7.19
CA ILE A 192 -22.23 0.04 5.82
C ILE A 192 -22.79 -1.17 5.04
N ARG A 193 -23.41 -2.16 5.70
CA ARG A 193 -24.09 -3.30 5.06
C ARG A 193 -25.47 -2.93 4.52
N LYS A 194 -26.02 -1.80 4.97
CA LYS A 194 -27.30 -1.26 4.49
C LYS A 194 -27.13 -0.24 3.36
N LEU A 195 -25.89 0.03 2.95
CA LEU A 195 -25.60 0.87 1.79
C LEU A 195 -26.37 0.36 0.57
N ASP A 196 -27.36 1.14 0.11
CA ASP A 196 -27.92 0.90 -1.20
C ASP A 196 -26.95 1.43 -2.25
N MET A 197 -26.12 0.51 -2.76
CA MET A 197 -25.13 0.84 -3.79
C MET A 197 -25.76 0.81 -5.20
N GLY A 198 -27.09 0.92 -5.27
CA GLY A 198 -27.88 1.08 -6.46
C GLY A 198 -27.53 2.34 -7.26
N THR A 199 -27.75 2.26 -8.57
CA THR A 199 -27.58 3.40 -9.50
C THR A 199 -28.86 4.23 -9.64
N ASP A 200 -29.88 3.95 -8.83
CA ASP A 200 -31.13 4.70 -8.82
C ASP A 200 -30.99 6.01 -8.03
N LYS A 201 -32.04 6.83 -8.03
CA LYS A 201 -31.98 8.17 -7.41
C LYS A 201 -31.71 8.12 -5.91
N GLU A 202 -32.17 7.09 -5.21
CA GLU A 202 -31.97 6.93 -3.77
C GLU A 202 -30.54 6.47 -3.48
N GLY A 203 -30.03 5.45 -4.17
CA GLY A 203 -28.64 5.01 -4.06
C GLY A 203 -27.65 6.10 -4.45
N VAL A 204 -27.92 6.93 -5.47
CA VAL A 204 -27.07 8.09 -5.80
C VAL A 204 -27.04 9.12 -4.67
N LYS A 205 -28.18 9.38 -4.01
CA LYS A 205 -28.27 10.36 -2.92
C LYS A 205 -27.56 9.85 -1.66
N GLU A 206 -27.68 8.56 -1.36
CA GLU A 206 -26.94 7.91 -0.27
C GLU A 206 -25.42 7.91 -0.56
N ASN A 207 -25.01 7.55 -1.77
CA ASN A 207 -23.59 7.60 -2.19
C ASN A 207 -22.97 8.99 -2.02
N LEU A 208 -23.74 10.06 -2.28
CA LEU A 208 -23.30 11.44 -2.05
C LEU A 208 -23.11 11.77 -0.57
N SER A 209 -23.89 11.18 0.35
CA SER A 209 -23.69 11.44 1.79
C SER A 209 -22.39 10.87 2.35
N TYR A 210 -21.81 9.86 1.68
CA TYR A 210 -20.49 9.33 2.02
C TYR A 210 -19.34 10.08 1.34
N GLY A 211 -19.64 11.02 0.42
CA GLY A 211 -18.65 11.81 -0.33
C GLY A 211 -17.63 12.50 0.57
N SER A 212 -18.06 12.97 1.75
CA SER A 212 -17.20 13.62 2.75
C SER A 212 -16.08 12.71 3.26
N TYR A 213 -16.30 11.40 3.42
CA TYR A 213 -15.25 10.44 3.84
C TYR A 213 -14.19 10.27 2.74
N PHE A 214 -14.62 10.27 1.47
CA PHE A 214 -13.68 10.18 0.34
C PHE A 214 -12.90 11.49 0.15
N GLU A 215 -13.57 12.64 0.22
CA GLU A 215 -12.95 13.96 0.07
C GLU A 215 -11.97 14.28 1.21
N SER A 216 -12.38 14.06 2.46
CA SER A 216 -11.54 14.32 3.64
C SER A 216 -10.32 13.40 3.73
N SER A 217 -10.40 12.20 3.16
CA SER A 217 -9.27 11.29 3.13
C SER A 217 -8.10 11.82 2.26
N GLY A 218 -8.38 12.62 1.24
CA GLY A 218 -7.39 13.17 0.31
C GLY A 218 -6.88 12.19 -0.75
N TRP A 219 -7.52 11.03 -0.95
CA TRP A 219 -7.07 10.00 -1.89
C TRP A 219 -7.89 9.96 -3.19
N ASN A 220 -7.29 9.43 -4.26
CA ASN A 220 -7.98 9.20 -5.54
C ASN A 220 -8.80 7.90 -5.53
N MET A 221 -9.84 7.85 -4.70
CA MET A 221 -10.82 6.77 -4.66
C MET A 221 -12.23 7.33 -4.82
N ASP A 222 -13.00 6.73 -5.71
CA ASP A 222 -14.43 6.99 -5.87
C ASP A 222 -15.24 5.81 -5.29
N MET A 223 -16.54 6.03 -5.08
CA MET A 223 -17.45 5.03 -4.52
C MET A 223 -17.40 3.69 -5.29
N ARG A 224 -17.14 3.70 -6.60
CA ARG A 224 -16.99 2.47 -7.40
C ARG A 224 -15.80 1.61 -6.99
N LYS A 225 -14.66 2.21 -6.68
CA LYS A 225 -13.50 1.47 -6.16
C LYS A 225 -13.78 0.98 -4.73
N PHE A 226 -14.49 1.76 -3.92
CA PHE A 226 -14.93 1.36 -2.58
C PHE A 226 -15.82 0.12 -2.62
N ILE A 227 -16.85 0.12 -3.46
CA ILE A 227 -17.77 -1.00 -3.69
C ILE A 227 -17.01 -2.30 -3.98
N ARG A 228 -16.02 -2.24 -4.89
CA ARG A 228 -15.25 -3.42 -5.29
C ARG A 228 -14.43 -3.99 -4.13
N SER A 229 -13.73 -3.12 -3.39
CA SER A 229 -12.98 -3.55 -2.21
C SER A 229 -13.89 -4.05 -1.08
N TYR A 230 -15.11 -3.50 -0.96
CA TYR A 230 -16.13 -3.98 -0.03
C TYR A 230 -16.60 -5.41 -0.37
N GLN A 231 -16.87 -5.70 -1.64
CA GLN A 231 -17.23 -7.05 -2.08
C GLN A 231 -16.12 -8.06 -1.76
N SER A 232 -14.86 -7.72 -2.04
CA SER A 232 -13.73 -8.59 -1.68
C SER A 232 -13.49 -8.72 -0.18
N TYR A 233 -13.90 -7.73 0.62
CA TYR A 233 -13.93 -7.86 2.07
C TYR A 233 -15.00 -8.86 2.52
N LEU A 234 -16.23 -8.78 1.97
CA LEU A 234 -17.32 -9.71 2.28
C LEU A 234 -16.97 -11.17 1.94
N ASP A 235 -16.19 -11.40 0.87
CA ASP A 235 -15.75 -12.76 0.49
C ASP A 235 -14.71 -13.36 1.47
N GLN A 236 -14.11 -12.55 2.35
CA GLN A 236 -13.08 -12.99 3.30
C GLN A 236 -13.60 -13.20 4.74
N ILE A 237 -14.82 -12.79 5.05
CA ILE A 237 -15.48 -12.95 6.36
C ILE A 237 -16.55 -14.03 6.32
#